data_AF-A0A1B0ZN62-F1
#
_entry.id   AF-A0A1B0ZN62-F1
#
_cell.length_a   1.000
_cell.length_b   1.000
_cell.length_c   1.000
_cell.angle_alpha   90.00
_cell.angle_beta   90.00
_cell.angle_gamma   90.00
#
_symmetry.space_group_name_H-M   'P 1'
#
loop_
_entity.id
_entity.type
_entity.pdbx_description
1 polymer ?
#
loop_
_entity_poly.entity_id
_entity_poly.type
_entity_poly.pdbx_seq_one_letter_code
_entity_poly.pdbx_strand_id
1 'polypeptide(L)'
;MSGQTPGAETRENRLKRLQMRSMRRGIKEMDILLSAYAEANLAAMSEADLDLYDRLLHENDQDLYQWVTGQVSAPEAFSELVQHIAQTYQ
;
A
#
# COMPACT_ATOMS: atom_id res chain seq x y z
N MET A 1 -31.87 22.15 7.09
CA MET A 1 -30.64 22.11 6.27
C MET A 1 -29.66 21.19 7.00
N SER A 2 -29.77 19.88 6.76
CA SER A 2 -29.04 18.86 7.52
C SER A 2 -27.54 18.90 7.22
N GLY A 3 -26.74 18.72 8.28
CA GLY A 3 -25.35 19.11 8.36
C GLY A 3 -24.38 18.36 7.46
N GLN A 4 -23.39 19.10 6.96
CA GLN A 4 -22.13 18.58 6.47
C GLN A 4 -21.22 18.31 7.67
N THR A 5 -20.98 17.03 7.96
CA THR A 5 -19.84 16.61 8.79
C THR A 5 -18.56 16.95 8.03
N PRO A 6 -17.54 17.60 8.63
CA PRO A 6 -16.29 17.85 7.92
C PRO A 6 -15.54 16.53 7.69
N GLY A 7 -15.33 16.16 6.42
CA GLY A 7 -13.99 15.73 5.97
C GLY A 7 -13.67 14.24 5.83
N ALA A 8 -14.62 13.31 5.64
CA ALA A 8 -14.26 11.96 5.20
C ALA A 8 -13.78 12.00 3.73
N GLU A 9 -12.56 11.53 3.46
CA GLU A 9 -12.08 11.42 2.07
C GLU A 9 -12.94 10.43 1.28
N THR A 10 -13.28 10.75 0.04
CA THR A 10 -14.00 9.79 -0.82
C THR A 10 -13.08 8.61 -1.16
N ARG A 11 -13.66 7.42 -1.39
CA ARG A 11 -12.89 6.23 -1.79
C ARG A 11 -12.00 6.51 -3.00
N GLU A 12 -12.52 7.20 -4.01
CA GLU A 12 -11.76 7.57 -5.21
C GLU A 12 -10.54 8.45 -4.89
N ASN A 13 -10.69 9.42 -3.99
CA ASN A 13 -9.58 10.28 -3.55
C ASN A 13 -8.54 9.47 -2.76
N ARG A 14 -8.99 8.54 -1.92
CA ARG A 14 -8.12 7.63 -1.17
C ARG A 14 -7.30 6.75 -2.10
N LEU A 15 -7.94 6.12 -3.09
CA LEU A 15 -7.26 5.28 -4.09
C LEU A 15 -6.22 6.08 -4.86
N LYS A 16 -6.55 7.28 -5.35
CA LYS A 16 -5.60 8.16 -6.04
C LYS A 16 -4.42 8.53 -5.14
N ARG A 17 -4.68 8.86 -3.87
CA ARG A 17 -3.65 9.19 -2.88
C ARG A 17 -2.70 8.02 -2.64
N LEU A 18 -3.24 6.81 -2.47
CA LEU A 18 -2.45 5.59 -2.26
C LEU A 18 -1.64 5.20 -3.51
N GLN A 19 -2.24 5.33 -4.70
CA GLN A 19 -1.54 5.12 -5.97
C GLN A 19 -0.33 6.07 -6.09
N MET A 20 -0.55 7.37 -5.84
CA MET A 20 0.53 8.38 -5.91
C MET A 20 1.65 8.11 -4.88
N ARG A 21 1.32 7.66 -3.66
CA ARG A 21 2.34 7.28 -2.67
C ARG A 21 3.11 6.03 -3.06
N SER A 22 2.48 5.12 -3.80
CA SER A 22 3.12 3.89 -4.29
C SER A 22 4.17 4.18 -5.39
N MET A 23 4.03 5.31 -6.10
CA MET A 23 4.96 5.78 -7.16
C MET A 23 6.04 6.76 -6.67
N ARG A 24 6.13 7.02 -5.37
CA ARG A 24 7.05 8.02 -4.80
C ARG A 24 7.93 7.39 -3.74
N ARG A 25 8.58 6.28 -4.13
CA ARG A 25 9.48 5.52 -3.26
C ARG A 25 10.93 5.96 -3.43
N GLY A 26 11.73 5.80 -2.40
CA GLY A 26 13.13 6.20 -2.34
C GLY A 26 14.08 5.30 -3.15
N ILE A 27 13.66 4.07 -3.49
CA ILE A 27 14.40 3.16 -4.36
C ILE A 27 13.53 2.69 -5.53
N LYS A 28 14.17 2.49 -6.70
CA LYS A 28 13.49 2.20 -7.96
C LYS A 28 12.75 0.87 -7.93
N GLU A 29 13.31 -0.12 -7.27
CA GLU A 29 12.73 -1.46 -7.12
C GLU A 29 11.38 -1.38 -6.39
N MET A 30 11.31 -0.62 -5.29
CA MET A 30 10.07 -0.44 -4.54
C MET A 30 9.05 0.42 -5.28
N ASP A 31 9.51 1.42 -6.03
CA ASP A 31 8.65 2.23 -6.90
C ASP A 31 7.92 1.36 -7.92
N ILE A 32 8.68 0.55 -8.68
CA ILE A 32 8.14 -0.36 -9.68
C ILE A 32 7.16 -1.33 -9.01
N LEU A 33 7.59 -1.95 -7.91
CA LEU A 33 6.87 -3.02 -7.25
C LEU A 33 5.53 -2.57 -6.65
N LEU A 34 5.55 -1.48 -5.88
CA LEU A 34 4.34 -0.97 -5.26
C LEU A 34 3.41 -0.30 -6.27
N SER A 35 3.94 0.31 -7.34
CA SER A 35 3.12 0.91 -8.38
C SER A 35 2.30 -0.15 -9.13
N ALA A 36 2.91 -1.25 -9.55
CA ALA A 36 2.21 -2.35 -10.23
C ALA A 36 1.19 -3.03 -9.30
N TYR A 37 1.58 -3.29 -8.04
CA TYR A 37 0.68 -3.85 -7.05
C TYR A 37 -0.53 -2.95 -6.81
N ALA A 38 -0.30 -1.65 -6.66
CA ALA A 38 -1.36 -0.68 -6.39
C ALA A 38 -2.35 -0.58 -7.56
N GLU A 39 -1.85 -0.54 -8.79
CA GLU A 39 -2.69 -0.48 -9.99
C GLU A 39 -3.61 -1.70 -10.10
N ALA A 40 -3.09 -2.89 -9.80
CA ALA A 40 -3.84 -4.15 -9.91
C ALA A 40 -4.83 -4.38 -8.76
N ASN A 41 -4.51 -3.94 -7.54
CA ASN A 41 -5.22 -4.42 -6.34
C ASN A 41 -6.04 -3.34 -5.60
N LEU A 42 -5.66 -2.06 -5.64
CA LEU A 42 -6.29 -1.02 -4.81
C LEU A 42 -7.81 -0.92 -5.03
N ALA A 43 -8.27 -1.06 -6.27
CA ALA A 43 -9.69 -0.95 -6.60
C ALA A 43 -10.55 -2.02 -5.91
N ALA A 44 -10.00 -3.24 -5.76
CA ALA A 44 -10.69 -4.40 -5.21
C ALA A 44 -10.56 -4.53 -3.67
N MET A 45 -9.64 -3.80 -3.06
CA MET A 45 -9.40 -3.85 -1.62
C MET A 45 -10.60 -3.37 -0.79
N SER A 46 -10.76 -3.96 0.40
CA SER A 46 -11.70 -3.47 1.41
C SER A 46 -11.17 -2.21 2.10
N GLU A 47 -12.02 -1.50 2.85
CA GLU A 47 -11.57 -0.32 3.59
C GLU A 47 -10.49 -0.63 4.64
N ALA A 48 -10.53 -1.84 5.21
CA ALA A 48 -9.53 -2.32 6.16
C ALA A 48 -8.19 -2.60 5.47
N ASP A 49 -8.21 -3.22 4.28
CA ASP A 49 -7.00 -3.47 3.50
C ASP A 49 -6.36 -2.15 3.03
N LEU A 50 -7.17 -1.17 2.63
CA LEU A 50 -6.68 0.15 2.27
C LEU A 50 -6.08 0.90 3.47
N ASP A 51 -6.50 0.61 4.70
CA ASP A 51 -5.90 1.17 5.92
C ASP A 51 -4.56 0.51 6.19
N LEU A 52 -4.52 -0.82 6.11
CA LEU A 52 -3.31 -1.59 6.28
C LEU A 52 -2.25 -1.21 5.24
N TYR A 53 -2.65 -1.05 3.98
CA TYR A 53 -1.77 -0.61 2.91
C TYR A 53 -1.29 0.82 3.11
N ASP A 54 -2.16 1.75 3.57
CA ASP A 54 -1.72 3.11 3.89
C ASP A 54 -0.64 3.10 4.98
N ARG A 55 -0.82 2.28 6.03
CA ARG A 55 0.17 2.11 7.10
C ARG A 55 1.47 1.50 6.58
N LEU A 56 1.39 0.47 5.73
CA LEU A 56 2.56 -0.13 5.07
C LEU A 56 3.37 0.93 4.29
N LEU A 57 2.70 1.84 3.58
CA LEU A 57 3.36 2.88 2.81
C LEU A 57 4.10 3.92 3.67
N HIS A 58 3.88 3.98 5.00
CA HIS A 58 4.65 4.81 5.92
C HIS A 58 5.98 4.16 6.34
N GLU A 59 6.18 2.87 6.06
CA GLU A 59 7.43 2.17 6.33
C GLU A 59 8.54 2.56 5.35
N ASN A 60 9.79 2.37 5.79
CA ASN A 60 10.96 2.71 4.98
C ASN A 60 11.10 1.73 3.79
N ASP A 61 11.58 2.25 2.66
CA ASP A 61 11.80 1.47 1.44
C ASP A 61 12.75 0.29 1.62
N GLN A 62 13.78 0.45 2.44
CA GLN A 62 14.74 -0.61 2.72
C GLN A 62 14.06 -1.76 3.47
N ASP A 63 13.28 -1.46 4.51
CA ASP A 63 12.57 -2.47 5.29
C ASP A 63 11.54 -3.21 4.43
N LEU A 64 10.73 -2.45 3.66
CA LEU A 64 9.75 -3.03 2.74
C LEU A 64 10.42 -3.96 1.72
N TYR A 65 11.56 -3.55 1.16
CA TYR A 65 12.30 -4.37 0.22
C TYR A 65 12.81 -5.66 0.88
N GLN A 66 13.35 -5.57 2.09
CA GLN A 66 13.81 -6.76 2.84
C GLN A 66 12.66 -7.72 3.18
N TRP A 67 11.47 -7.21 3.45
CA TRP A 67 10.30 -8.04 3.71
C TRP A 67 9.79 -8.74 2.46
N VAL A 68 9.63 -7.99 1.37
CA VAL A 68 9.13 -8.52 0.09
C VAL A 68 10.09 -9.53 -0.52
N THR A 69 11.41 -9.33 -0.34
CA THR A 69 12.43 -10.29 -0.79
C THR A 69 12.64 -11.47 0.18
N GLY A 70 11.96 -11.48 1.32
CA GLY A 70 12.08 -12.53 2.33
C GLY A 70 13.42 -12.53 3.08
N GLN A 71 14.22 -11.46 2.99
CA GLN A 71 15.46 -11.31 3.75
C GLN A 71 15.19 -11.14 5.25
N VAL A 72 14.08 -10.47 5.59
CA VAL A 72 13.61 -10.25 6.96
C VAL A 72 12.12 -10.57 7.02
N SER A 73 11.66 -11.15 8.12
CA SER A 73 10.23 -11.37 8.34
C SER A 73 9.51 -10.03 8.54
N ALA A 74 8.45 -9.81 7.78
CA ALA A 74 7.55 -8.68 8.01
C ALA A 74 6.90 -8.77 9.40
N PRO A 75 6.56 -7.64 10.03
CA PRO A 75 5.70 -7.62 11.21
C PRO A 75 4.39 -8.38 10.94
N GLU A 76 3.86 -9.05 11.97
CA GLU A 76 2.65 -9.89 11.86
C GLU A 76 1.50 -9.17 11.15
N ALA A 77 1.27 -7.90 11.52
CA ALA A 77 0.23 -7.05 10.93
C ALA A 77 0.35 -6.88 9.41
N PHE A 78 1.57 -6.90 8.85
CA PHE A 78 1.82 -6.71 7.42
C PHE A 78 2.13 -8.02 6.69
N SER A 79 2.27 -9.12 7.41
CA SER A 79 2.80 -10.39 6.87
C SER A 79 2.02 -10.90 5.66
N GLU A 80 0.70 -10.96 5.75
CA GLU A 80 -0.17 -11.41 4.64
C GLU A 80 -0.11 -10.45 3.44
N LEU A 81 -0.15 -9.14 3.71
CA LEU A 81 -0.09 -8.11 2.68
C LEU A 81 1.25 -8.15 1.92
N VAL A 82 2.37 -8.25 2.65
CA VAL A 82 3.71 -8.38 2.07
C VAL A 82 3.82 -9.65 1.23
N GLN A 83 3.27 -10.78 1.69
CA GLN A 83 3.26 -12.02 0.91
C GLN A 83 2.47 -11.88 -0.39
N HIS A 84 1.34 -11.16 -0.38
CA HIS A 84 0.56 -10.90 -1.59
C HIS A 84 1.31 -10.00 -2.57
N ILE A 85 1.99 -8.98 -2.03
CA ILE A 85 2.85 -8.08 -2.82
C ILE A 85 3.99 -8.86 -3.47
N ALA A 86 4.68 -9.73 -2.71
CA ALA A 86 5.79 -10.54 -3.22
C ALA A 86 5.37 -11.50 -4.34
N GLN A 87 4.16 -12.06 -4.27
CA GLN A 87 3.61 -12.95 -5.31
C GLN A 87 3.21 -12.23 -6.60
N THR A 88 3.02 -10.91 -6.56
CA THR A 88 2.69 -10.13 -7.77
C THR A 88 3.86 -10.06 -8.76
N TYR A 89 5.07 -10.44 -8.32
CA TYR A 89 6.33 -10.35 -9.08
C TYR A 89 7.01 -11.69 -9.39
N GLN A 90 6.41 -12.83 -9.02
CA GLN A 90 6.91 -14.17 -9.38
C GLN A 90 6.24 -14.68 -10.66
#